data_AF-A0A1I7E702-F1
#
_entry.id   AF-A0A1I7E702-F1
#
_cell.length_a   1.000
_cell.length_b   1.000
_cell.length_c   1.000
_cell.angle_alpha   90.00
_cell.angle_beta   90.00
_cell.angle_gamma   90.00
#
_symmetry.space_group_name_H-M   'P 1'
#
loop_
_entity.id
_entity.type
_entity.pdbx_description
1 polymer ?
#
loop_
_entity_poly.entity_id
_entity_poly.type
_entity_poly.pdbx_seq_one_letter_code
_entity_poly.pdbx_strand_id
1 'polypeptide(L)'
;MAESFTTTNRFFDNKNYPRGFSRHGDFTIKEAQLLERHGYAFNELELGKREPVTDEETQFVAVCRGEREPNTEAERVWLKYMARIKRPKRFHTLSGGKPQMEGAEDYTESDD
;
A
#
# COMPACT_ATOMS: atom_id res chain seq x y z
N MET A 1 -10.96 -0.46 25.01
CA MET A 1 -10.50 -0.87 23.66
C MET A 1 -9.00 -0.69 23.67
N ALA A 2 -8.22 -1.74 23.42
CA ALA A 2 -6.77 -1.61 23.33
C ALA A 2 -6.43 -0.76 22.10
N GLU A 3 -5.64 0.29 22.28
CA GLU A 3 -5.18 1.12 21.16
C GLU A 3 -4.03 0.38 20.45
N SER A 4 -4.35 -0.42 19.43
CA SER A 4 -3.34 -1.04 18.55
C SER A 4 -2.67 0.03 17.68
N PHE A 5 -1.41 -0.20 17.25
CA PHE A 5 -0.65 0.69 16.36
C PHE A 5 -0.41 2.11 16.91
N THR A 6 -0.30 2.27 18.22
CA THR A 6 -0.02 3.57 18.86
C THR A 6 1.34 4.12 18.46
N THR A 7 1.37 5.39 18.10
CA THR A 7 2.58 6.14 17.76
C THR A 7 2.52 7.54 18.36
N THR A 8 3.67 8.12 18.71
CA THR A 8 3.75 9.48 19.28
C THR A 8 3.69 10.57 18.20
N ASN A 9 4.07 10.25 16.97
CA ASN A 9 4.24 11.21 15.87
C ASN A 9 3.41 10.82 14.66
N ARG A 10 3.06 11.81 13.84
CA ARG A 10 2.39 11.55 12.56
C ARG A 10 3.39 11.11 11.49
N PHE A 11 3.04 10.05 10.77
CA PHE A 11 3.83 9.53 9.67
C PHE A 11 3.74 10.44 8.44
N PHE A 12 4.90 10.78 7.88
CA PHE A 12 5.01 11.58 6.65
C PHE A 12 6.04 10.94 5.72
N ASP A 13 5.61 10.59 4.52
CA ASP A 13 6.51 10.17 3.44
C ASP A 13 6.70 11.31 2.44
N ASN A 14 7.55 12.27 2.77
CA ASN A 14 7.81 13.42 1.91
C ASN A 14 8.51 13.04 0.58
N LYS A 15 9.05 11.82 0.48
CA LYS A 15 9.72 11.34 -0.74
C LYS A 15 8.71 10.98 -1.83
N ASN A 16 7.67 10.23 -1.48
CA ASN A 16 6.63 9.84 -2.45
C ASN A 16 5.41 10.77 -2.39
N TYR A 17 5.13 11.36 -1.23
CA TYR A 17 3.97 12.22 -0.96
C TYR A 17 4.42 13.58 -0.38
N PRO A 18 5.12 14.44 -1.15
CA PRO A 18 5.66 15.72 -0.65
C PRO A 18 4.58 16.72 -0.19
N ARG A 19 3.33 16.52 -0.58
CA ARG A 19 2.17 17.33 -0.15
C ARG A 19 1.25 16.58 0.83
N GLY A 20 1.68 15.41 1.32
CA GLY A 20 0.89 14.52 2.18
C GLY A 20 -0.08 13.62 1.42
N PHE A 21 -0.55 12.56 2.09
CA PHE A 21 -1.43 11.54 1.52
C PHE A 21 -2.78 12.11 1.07
N SER A 22 -3.35 13.03 1.86
CA SER A 22 -4.67 13.63 1.61
C SER A 22 -4.74 14.47 0.31
N ARG A 23 -3.60 14.98 -0.19
CA ARG A 23 -3.56 15.87 -1.36
C ARG A 23 -3.20 15.17 -2.67
N HIS A 24 -2.83 13.89 -2.62
CA HIS A 24 -2.37 13.15 -3.79
C HIS A 24 -3.52 12.45 -4.54
N GLY A 25 -4.67 12.25 -3.88
CA GLY A 25 -5.84 11.58 -4.47
C GLY A 25 -5.73 10.07 -4.58
N ASP A 26 -4.63 9.46 -4.14
CA ASP A 26 -4.49 7.99 -4.08
C ASP A 26 -5.33 7.37 -2.96
N PHE A 27 -5.56 8.14 -1.89
CA PHE A 27 -6.20 7.70 -0.66
C PHE A 27 -7.43 8.54 -0.37
N THR A 28 -8.46 7.92 0.21
CA THR A 28 -9.56 8.66 0.80
C THR A 28 -9.07 9.44 2.03
N ILE A 29 -9.84 10.43 2.49
CA ILE A 29 -9.51 11.20 3.69
C ILE A 29 -9.30 10.29 4.90
N LYS A 30 -10.12 9.24 5.05
CA LYS A 30 -10.00 8.27 6.16
C LYS A 30 -8.71 7.47 6.07
N GLU A 31 -8.40 6.93 4.90
CA GLU A 31 -7.17 6.17 4.67
C GLU A 31 -5.91 7.03 4.88
N ALA A 32 -5.93 8.28 4.41
CA ALA A 32 -4.83 9.21 4.60
C ALA A 32 -4.60 9.51 6.09
N GLN A 33 -5.67 9.78 6.85
CA GLN A 33 -5.58 9.97 8.30
C GLN A 33 -5.08 8.71 9.02
N LEU A 34 -5.47 7.53 8.55
CA LEU A 34 -5.01 6.25 9.10
C LEU A 34 -3.49 6.09 8.90
N LEU A 35 -2.99 6.34 7.69
CA LEU A 35 -1.55 6.34 7.40
C LEU A 35 -0.82 7.39 8.22
N GLU A 36 -1.34 8.60 8.32
CA GLU A 36 -0.72 9.67 9.10
C GLU A 36 -0.66 9.32 10.60
N ARG A 37 -1.65 8.63 11.17
CA ARG A 37 -1.67 8.28 12.61
C ARG A 37 -0.89 7.01 12.95
N HIS A 38 -0.95 5.99 12.11
CA HIS A 38 -0.43 4.66 12.41
C HIS A 38 0.74 4.24 11.51
N GLY A 39 1.10 5.04 10.51
CA GLY A 39 2.10 4.69 9.50
C GLY A 39 3.49 4.40 10.06
N TYR A 40 3.89 5.02 11.18
CA TYR A 40 5.15 4.67 11.84
C TYR A 40 5.10 3.25 12.41
N ALA A 41 4.04 2.90 13.14
CA ALA A 41 3.88 1.55 13.68
C ALA A 41 3.84 0.51 12.55
N PHE A 42 3.08 0.77 11.48
CA PHE A 42 3.03 -0.10 10.29
C PHE A 42 4.42 -0.31 9.68
N ASN A 43 5.18 0.77 9.49
CA ASN A 43 6.53 0.71 8.93
C ASN A 43 7.51 -0.05 9.85
N GLU A 44 7.46 0.18 11.16
CA GLU A 44 8.33 -0.50 12.12
C GLU A 44 8.01 -1.99 12.24
N LEU A 45 6.72 -2.36 12.19
CA LEU A 45 6.26 -3.74 12.19
C LEU A 45 6.66 -4.47 10.89
N GLU A 46 6.47 -3.86 9.71
CA GLU A 46 6.90 -4.46 8.43
C GLU A 46 8.42 -4.65 8.39
N LEU A 47 9.18 -3.68 8.90
CA LEU A 47 10.65 -3.75 8.95
C LEU A 47 11.17 -4.65 10.08
N GLY A 48 10.30 -5.16 10.96
CA GLY A 48 10.71 -5.95 12.14
C GLY A 48 11.50 -5.16 13.19
N LYS A 49 11.40 -3.82 13.18
CA LYS A 49 12.02 -2.95 14.19
C LYS A 49 11.25 -2.96 15.52
N ARG A 50 9.94 -3.19 15.43
CA ARG A 50 9.02 -3.31 16.56
C ARG A 50 8.42 -4.72 16.53
N GLU A 51 8.35 -5.36 17.69
CA GLU A 51 7.63 -6.62 17.85
C GLU A 51 6.12 -6.35 17.97
N PRO A 52 5.27 -7.18 17.35
CA PRO A 52 3.82 -7.05 17.50
C PRO A 52 3.42 -7.37 18.94
N VAL A 53 2.63 -6.49 19.56
CA VAL A 53 2.18 -6.63 20.95
C VAL A 53 0.73 -7.12 21.01
N THR A 54 -0.09 -6.73 20.03
CA THR A 54 -1.49 -7.15 19.94
C THR A 54 -1.72 -8.20 18.85
N ASP A 55 -2.83 -8.93 18.94
CA ASP A 55 -3.25 -9.86 17.89
C ASP A 55 -3.40 -9.16 16.53
N GLU A 56 -3.90 -7.92 16.51
CA GLU A 56 -4.00 -7.12 15.29
C GLU A 56 -2.63 -6.82 14.68
N GLU A 57 -1.64 -6.45 15.49
CA GLU A 57 -0.27 -6.21 15.00
C GLU A 57 0.37 -7.52 14.50
N THR A 58 0.10 -8.64 15.15
CA THR A 58 0.59 -9.96 14.74
C THR A 58 0.00 -10.36 13.39
N GLN A 59 -1.31 -10.19 13.23
CA GLN A 59 -2.01 -10.42 11.98
C GLN A 59 -1.49 -9.49 10.87
N PHE A 60 -1.27 -8.22 11.19
CA PHE A 60 -0.72 -7.24 10.26
C PHE A 60 0.67 -7.65 9.74
N VAL A 61 1.55 -8.15 10.60
CA VAL A 61 2.88 -8.66 10.19
C VAL A 61 2.73 -9.87 9.27
N ALA A 62 1.83 -10.81 9.57
CA ALA A 62 1.56 -11.98 8.72
C ALA A 62 1.04 -11.55 7.32
N VAL A 63 0.17 -10.53 7.27
CA VAL A 63 -0.32 -9.96 6.00
C VAL A 63 0.83 -9.29 5.22
N CYS A 64 1.71 -8.54 5.89
CA CYS A 64 2.86 -7.92 5.24
C CYS A 64 3.84 -8.96 4.63
N ARG A 65 3.92 -10.15 5.22
CA ARG A 65 4.72 -11.28 4.72
C ARG A 65 4.04 -12.05 3.58
N GLY A 66 2.76 -11.77 3.30
CA GLY A 66 1.96 -12.51 2.33
C GLY A 66 1.48 -13.87 2.82
N GLU A 67 1.53 -14.13 4.13
CA GLU A 67 1.03 -15.37 4.74
C GLU A 67 -0.51 -15.34 4.90
N ARG A 68 -1.11 -14.15 4.84
CA ARG A 68 -2.55 -13.92 4.99
C ARG A 68 -3.04 -12.79 4.08
N GLU A 69 -4.30 -12.85 3.68
CA GLU A 69 -4.98 -11.75 3.00
C GLU A 69 -5.37 -10.62 3.98
N PRO A 70 -5.30 -9.35 3.53
CA PRO A 70 -5.65 -8.19 4.36
C PRO A 70 -7.15 -8.18 4.67
N ASN A 71 -7.51 -8.17 5.95
CA ASN A 71 -8.90 -8.17 6.40
C ASN A 71 -9.34 -6.80 6.92
N THR A 72 -8.44 -6.13 7.64
CA THR A 72 -8.69 -4.83 8.28
C THR A 72 -8.38 -3.66 7.36
N GLU A 73 -8.95 -2.48 7.64
CA GLU A 73 -8.64 -1.26 6.88
C GLU A 73 -7.14 -0.89 6.99
N ALA A 74 -6.53 -1.09 8.15
CA ALA A 74 -5.10 -0.85 8.38
C ALA A 74 -4.21 -1.64 7.42
N GLU A 75 -4.43 -2.95 7.33
CA GLU A 75 -3.71 -3.85 6.44
C GLU A 75 -3.89 -3.47 4.96
N ARG A 76 -5.14 -3.22 4.55
CA ARG A 76 -5.47 -2.87 3.16
C ARG A 76 -4.81 -1.56 2.74
N VAL A 77 -4.86 -0.55 3.61
CA VAL A 77 -4.27 0.77 3.35
C VAL A 77 -2.75 0.70 3.31
N TRP A 78 -2.12 -0.07 4.21
CA TRP A 78 -0.67 -0.23 4.20
C TRP A 78 -0.17 -0.92 2.93
N LEU A 79 -0.80 -2.02 2.54
CA LEU A 79 -0.45 -2.72 1.30
C LEU A 79 -0.67 -1.84 0.07
N LYS A 80 -1.75 -1.05 0.04
CA LYS A 80 -2.00 -0.06 -1.01
C LYS A 80 -0.87 0.97 -1.07
N TYR A 81 -0.44 1.51 0.07
CA TYR A 81 0.71 2.43 0.15
C TYR A 81 2.00 1.78 -0.35
N MET A 82 2.33 0.57 0.13
CA MET A 82 3.50 -0.19 -0.34
C MET A 82 3.47 -0.41 -1.85
N ALA A 83 2.34 -0.82 -2.40
CA ALA A 83 2.19 -1.03 -3.83
C ALA A 83 2.38 0.27 -4.64
N ARG A 84 2.00 1.44 -4.09
CA ARG A 84 2.18 2.73 -4.75
C ARG A 84 3.64 3.16 -4.76
N ILE A 85 4.36 3.02 -3.64
CA ILE A 85 5.76 3.48 -3.53
C ILE A 85 6.78 2.50 -4.11
N LYS A 86 6.46 1.18 -4.12
CA LYS A 86 7.33 0.13 -4.68
C LYS A 86 7.15 -0.02 -6.20
N ARG A 87 6.14 0.62 -6.81
CA ARG A 87 5.93 0.57 -8.27
C ARG A 87 7.15 1.15 -8.99
N PRO A 88 7.81 0.38 -9.89
CA PRO A 88 8.88 0.92 -10.71
C PRO A 88 8.29 2.05 -11.58
N LYS A 89 8.95 3.21 -11.59
CA LYS A 89 8.56 4.30 -12.50
C LYS A 89 8.68 3.76 -13.92
N ARG A 90 7.54 3.57 -14.60
CA ARG A 90 7.52 3.29 -16.03
C ARG A 90 8.11 4.49 -16.74
N PHE A 91 9.35 4.37 -17.18
CA PHE A 91 9.97 5.33 -18.08
C PHE A 91 9.29 5.18 -19.45
N HIS A 92 8.46 6.15 -19.79
CA HIS A 92 8.00 6.32 -21.17
C HIS A 92 9.01 7.22 -21.88
N THR A 93 9.96 6.62 -22.60
CA THR A 93 10.85 7.37 -23.49
C THR A 93 10.04 7.88 -24.67
N LEU A 94 9.94 9.20 -24.83
CA LEU A 94 9.39 9.85 -26.03
C LEU A 94 10.41 9.82 -27.18
N SER A 95 10.92 8.63 -27.48
CA SER A 95 11.74 8.33 -28.65
C SER A 95 10.98 7.26 -29.41
N GLY A 96 10.50 7.58 -30.60
CA GLY A 96 9.56 6.77 -31.39
C GLY A 96 10.10 5.43 -31.87
N GLY A 97 10.33 4.49 -30.94
CA GLY A 97 10.52 3.07 -31.22
C GLY A 97 9.30 2.31 -30.72
N LYS A 98 8.51 1.78 -31.65
CA LYS A 98 7.30 1.00 -31.36
C LYS A 98 7.68 -0.22 -30.48
N PRO A 99 7.04 -0.46 -29.32
CA PRO A 99 7.04 -1.80 -28.74
C PRO A 99 5.98 -2.62 -29.48
N GLN A 100 6.46 -3.51 -30.34
CA GLN A 100 5.67 -4.55 -30.98
C GLN A 100 5.41 -5.68 -29.96
N MET A 101 4.12 -5.89 -29.65
CA MET A 101 3.43 -7.18 -29.40
C MET A 101 3.89 -8.01 -28.16
N GLU A 102 3.12 -8.82 -27.44
CA GLU A 102 1.87 -9.60 -27.57
C GLU A 102 1.19 -9.65 -26.16
N GLY A 103 -0.07 -10.03 -25.96
CA GLY A 103 -1.01 -10.72 -26.84
C GLY A 103 -2.45 -10.40 -26.44
N ALA A 104 -3.29 -10.24 -27.46
CA ALA A 104 -4.71 -10.39 -27.36
C ALA A 104 -4.99 -11.90 -27.47
N GLU A 105 -5.53 -12.51 -26.42
CA GLU A 105 -6.18 -13.81 -26.55
C GLU A 105 -7.69 -13.58 -26.62
N ASP A 106 -8.16 -13.78 -27.84
CA ASP A 106 -9.53 -14.01 -28.28
C ASP A 106 -10.17 -15.14 -27.46
N TYR A 107 -11.42 -14.98 -27.01
CA TYR A 107 -12.29 -16.13 -26.74
C TYR A 107 -13.78 -15.76 -26.92
N THR A 108 -14.22 -15.98 -28.15
CA THR A 108 -15.47 -16.62 -28.60
C THR A 108 -16.84 -15.98 -28.31
N GLU A 109 -17.45 -15.54 -29.42
CA GLU A 109 -18.87 -15.30 -29.67
C GLU A 109 -19.70 -16.58 -29.48
N SER A 110 -20.72 -16.55 -28.62
CA SER A 110 -21.79 -17.56 -28.58
C SER A 110 -23.06 -16.96 -29.16
N ASP A 111 -23.44 -17.47 -30.33
CA ASP A 111 -24.75 -17.36 -30.97
C ASP A 111 -25.68 -18.42 -30.34
N ASP A 112 -26.77 -17.97 -29.72
CA ASP A 112 -28.08 -18.66 -29.62
C ASP A 112 -29.19 -17.58 -29.45
#